data_AF-A0A8T2QHG4-F1
#
_entry.id   AF-A0A8T2QHG4-F1
#
_cell.length_a   1.000
_cell.length_b   1.000
_cell.length_c   1.000
_cell.angle_alpha   90.00
_cell.angle_beta   90.00
_cell.angle_gamma   90.00
#
_symmetry.space_group_name_H-M   'P 1'
#
loop_
_entity.id
_entity.type
_entity.pdbx_description
1 polymer ?
#
loop_
_entity_poly.entity_id
_entity_poly.type
_entity_poly.pdbx_seq_one_letter_code
_entity_poly.pdbx_strand_id
1 'polypeptide(L)'
;MGNVTNRSSRLWAFALADYWLTFVILYVLWKSYKHVVQLRTQYQSSPKARPEQYAVLVRDIPQPPSGSISEEVDTFFRGIYPTSYESCVVVTDMSKSSKVWNEIETCRRKLAHSEAVYEISKKRPTHRTGKFGLYGPKVYSIDYYKEEMEKLGSMLKDEQRNANSKSQKGAAIAIFNSRVAATSASQAMHSEFANQWTTMAAPEPREVVWGNLPIPLVQRLVRQFMVYVVMFLTIVFYMIPIAFISAIIALDNLEKKLTFLKPIVETPAVKAILQAYLPQLALIVFLALLPMLLLKLSTLEGIPAQSHIVRAAAGKYFYFNVFNVFLGVTLAGSLFNSLNAIIDDPKSIVSLLSKSLPLQATFFITFVALKFFVGYGLQLCRIVPLITFHLKRKYLCKTDEEIRDAWAPGSFNYATCVPADMLILTITICYSVIAPIILAFAIVYFGLGWLLMRNEALNVMVPSWESGGRMWPHMHSLILAALFLSQLTMLGYFGVKEFVYAALMIPPIIATLVFAYICRQLFYPSFRGSSMSAASKEAKEVPPTESVIEEYTPKCMVSSHGTKGTSDPEKHDENI
;
A
#
# COMPACT_ATOMS: atom_id res chain seq x y z
N MET A 1 -30.92 -11.88 17.52
CA MET A 1 -30.99 -13.32 17.89
C MET A 1 -30.97 -13.60 19.39
N GLY A 2 -30.41 -12.72 20.24
CA GLY A 2 -30.28 -12.94 21.70
C GLY A 2 -31.55 -13.32 22.46
N ASN A 3 -32.70 -12.75 22.07
CA ASN A 3 -34.00 -12.98 22.71
C ASN A 3 -34.70 -14.30 22.30
N VAL A 4 -34.07 -15.10 21.44
CA VAL A 4 -34.64 -16.40 21.00
C VAL A 4 -34.32 -17.46 22.06
N THR A 5 -35.33 -18.19 22.51
CA THR A 5 -35.19 -19.28 23.48
C THR A 5 -34.44 -20.48 22.89
N ASN A 6 -33.82 -21.28 23.76
CA ASN A 6 -33.13 -22.51 23.35
C ASN A 6 -34.13 -23.46 22.66
N ARG A 7 -33.68 -24.20 21.64
CA ARG A 7 -34.49 -25.14 20.83
C ARG A 7 -35.73 -24.54 20.13
N SER A 8 -35.80 -23.21 20.00
CA SER A 8 -36.94 -22.55 19.34
C SER A 8 -36.98 -22.85 17.83
N SER A 9 -38.19 -23.05 17.29
CA SER A 9 -38.42 -23.17 15.84
C SER A 9 -38.02 -21.90 15.06
N ARG A 10 -37.97 -20.74 15.73
CA ARG A 10 -37.53 -19.46 15.12
C ARG A 10 -36.09 -19.48 14.63
N LEU A 11 -35.26 -20.42 15.12
CA LEU A 11 -33.88 -20.61 14.67
C LEU A 11 -33.78 -20.99 13.20
N TRP A 12 -34.82 -21.61 12.63
CA TRP A 12 -34.89 -21.91 11.19
C TRP A 12 -34.82 -20.68 10.30
N ALA A 13 -35.42 -19.56 10.72
CA ALA A 13 -35.37 -18.31 9.95
C ALA A 13 -33.93 -17.79 9.83
N PHE A 14 -33.15 -17.88 10.90
CA PHE A 14 -31.73 -17.46 10.91
C PHE A 14 -30.86 -18.43 10.10
N ALA A 15 -31.14 -19.73 10.16
CA ALA A 15 -30.46 -20.73 9.35
C ALA A 15 -30.69 -20.48 7.84
N LEU A 16 -31.94 -20.29 7.44
CA LEU A 16 -32.29 -19.98 6.04
C LEU A 16 -31.69 -18.64 5.59
N ALA A 17 -31.65 -17.63 6.47
CA ALA A 17 -31.02 -16.35 6.18
C ALA A 17 -29.50 -16.47 5.96
N ASP A 18 -28.81 -17.30 6.74
CA ASP A 18 -27.36 -17.54 6.58
C ASP A 18 -27.04 -18.25 5.26
N TYR A 19 -27.86 -19.23 4.88
CA TYR A 19 -27.79 -19.89 3.58
C TYR A 19 -28.02 -18.92 2.42
N TRP A 20 -29.06 -18.09 2.52
CA TRP A 20 -29.37 -17.07 1.52
C TRP A 20 -28.22 -16.06 1.39
N LEU A 21 -27.72 -15.56 2.51
CA LEU A 21 -26.59 -14.63 2.54
C LEU A 21 -25.34 -15.23 1.89
N THR A 22 -25.01 -16.47 2.25
CA THR A 22 -23.89 -17.22 1.66
C THR A 22 -24.06 -17.32 0.15
N PHE A 23 -25.21 -17.76 -0.33
CA PHE A 23 -25.48 -17.89 -1.76
C PHE A 23 -25.32 -16.55 -2.50
N VAL A 24 -25.93 -15.48 -1.99
CA VAL A 24 -25.86 -14.15 -2.60
C VAL A 24 -24.42 -13.63 -2.66
N ILE A 25 -23.66 -13.76 -1.58
CA ILE A 25 -22.25 -13.32 -1.55
C ILE A 25 -21.43 -14.11 -2.58
N LEU A 26 -21.54 -15.44 -2.62
CA LEU A 26 -20.80 -16.25 -3.58
C LEU A 26 -21.17 -15.91 -5.03
N TYR A 27 -22.47 -15.71 -5.32
CA TYR A 27 -22.93 -15.31 -6.65
C TYR A 27 -22.40 -13.93 -7.08
N VAL A 28 -22.49 -12.93 -6.19
CA VAL A 28 -22.01 -11.57 -6.46
C VAL A 28 -20.48 -11.55 -6.62
N LEU A 29 -19.75 -12.29 -5.78
CA LEU A 29 -18.30 -12.42 -5.90
C LEU A 29 -17.90 -13.08 -7.22
N TRP A 30 -18.59 -14.15 -7.63
CA TRP A 30 -18.34 -14.81 -8.91
C TRP A 30 -18.54 -13.84 -10.09
N LYS A 31 -19.67 -13.15 -10.14
CA LYS A 31 -19.99 -12.19 -11.20
C LYS A 31 -18.99 -11.04 -11.22
N SER A 32 -18.66 -10.48 -10.06
CA SER A 32 -17.71 -9.39 -9.92
C SER A 32 -16.30 -9.81 -10.33
N TYR A 33 -15.85 -11.01 -9.94
CA TYR A 33 -14.52 -11.51 -10.31
C TYR A 33 -14.41 -11.66 -11.83
N LYS A 34 -15.41 -12.28 -12.47
CA LYS A 34 -15.46 -12.39 -13.94
C LYS A 34 -15.41 -11.01 -14.61
N HIS A 35 -16.16 -10.05 -14.09
CA HIS A 35 -16.18 -8.69 -14.62
C HIS A 35 -14.81 -7.99 -14.49
N VAL A 36 -14.14 -8.08 -13.33
CA VAL A 36 -12.82 -7.48 -13.13
C VAL A 36 -11.76 -8.14 -14.02
N VAL A 37 -11.82 -9.45 -14.26
CA VAL A 37 -10.95 -10.14 -15.22
C VAL A 37 -11.14 -9.59 -16.63
N GLN A 38 -12.39 -9.35 -17.05
CA GLN A 38 -12.70 -8.78 -18.35
C GLN A 38 -12.14 -7.35 -18.48
N LEU A 39 -12.36 -6.49 -17.47
CA LEU A 39 -11.83 -5.13 -17.44
C LEU A 39 -10.29 -5.11 -17.49
N ARG A 40 -9.64 -5.98 -16.72
CA ARG A 40 -8.17 -6.13 -16.74
C ARG A 40 -7.68 -6.57 -18.11
N THR A 41 -8.37 -7.53 -18.74
CA THR A 41 -8.01 -8.02 -20.08
C THR A 41 -8.15 -6.90 -21.12
N GLN A 42 -9.25 -6.13 -21.05
CA GLN A 42 -9.48 -4.97 -21.92
C GLN A 42 -8.37 -3.93 -21.78
N TYR A 43 -8.00 -3.62 -20.53
CA TYR A 43 -6.91 -2.70 -20.20
C TYR A 43 -5.55 -3.18 -20.73
N GLN A 44 -5.24 -4.47 -20.61
CA GLN A 44 -4.02 -5.07 -21.14
C GLN A 44 -3.98 -5.07 -22.67
N SER A 45 -5.14 -5.27 -23.31
CA SER A 45 -5.28 -5.19 -24.77
C SER A 45 -5.45 -3.77 -25.31
N SER A 46 -5.28 -2.74 -24.47
CA SER A 46 -5.43 -1.36 -24.91
C SER A 46 -4.43 -1.05 -26.04
N PRO A 47 -4.85 -0.29 -27.07
CA PRO A 47 -3.98 0.07 -28.19
C PRO A 47 -2.80 0.97 -27.77
N LYS A 48 -2.93 1.68 -26.64
CA LYS A 48 -1.85 2.50 -26.09
C LYS A 48 -0.73 1.60 -25.59
N ALA A 49 0.42 1.68 -26.25
CA ALA A 49 1.62 0.98 -25.82
C ALA A 49 2.19 1.59 -24.55
N ARG A 50 2.77 0.71 -23.73
CA ARG A 50 3.34 1.06 -22.44
C ARG A 50 4.64 0.29 -22.26
N PRO A 51 5.65 0.88 -21.61
CA PRO A 51 6.97 0.27 -21.45
C PRO A 51 6.89 -1.09 -20.75
N GLU A 52 6.01 -1.25 -19.75
CA GLU A 52 5.89 -2.47 -18.96
C GLU A 52 5.38 -3.68 -19.75
N GLN A 53 4.81 -3.48 -20.94
CA GLN A 53 4.37 -4.55 -21.81
C GLN A 53 5.53 -5.19 -22.59
N TYR A 54 6.67 -4.49 -22.69
CA TYR A 54 7.86 -4.91 -23.44
C TYR A 54 9.03 -5.28 -22.54
N ALA A 55 8.91 -5.03 -21.23
CA ALA A 55 9.96 -5.24 -20.25
C ALA A 55 9.71 -6.44 -19.34
N VAL A 56 10.77 -7.18 -19.05
CA VAL A 56 10.79 -8.32 -18.12
C VAL A 56 11.84 -8.06 -17.05
N LEU A 57 11.42 -8.13 -15.79
CA LEU A 57 12.36 -8.04 -14.68
C LEU A 57 13.02 -9.41 -14.46
N VAL A 58 14.35 -9.43 -14.50
CA VAL A 58 15.21 -10.59 -14.28
C VAL A 58 15.98 -10.40 -12.97
N ARG A 59 15.93 -11.39 -12.09
CA ARG A 59 16.61 -11.39 -10.78
C ARG A 59 17.39 -12.67 -10.57
N ASP A 60 18.25 -12.67 -9.55
CA ASP A 60 19.07 -13.82 -9.18
C ASP A 60 19.98 -14.27 -10.34
N ILE A 61 20.59 -13.29 -11.02
CA ILE A 61 21.58 -13.54 -12.07
C ILE A 61 22.86 -14.06 -11.39
N PRO A 62 23.42 -15.20 -11.82
CA PRO A 62 24.67 -15.70 -11.28
C PRO A 62 25.80 -14.68 -11.51
N GLN A 63 26.82 -14.69 -10.66
CA GLN A 63 27.96 -13.80 -10.89
C GLN A 63 28.86 -14.41 -11.97
N PRO A 64 29.21 -13.66 -13.03
CA PRO A 64 30.07 -14.17 -14.07
C PRO A 64 31.49 -14.39 -13.53
N PRO A 65 32.19 -15.46 -13.96
CA PRO A 65 33.60 -15.68 -13.61
C PRO A 65 34.53 -14.63 -14.25
N SER A 66 34.15 -14.06 -15.39
CA SER A 66 34.85 -12.97 -16.09
C SER A 66 33.87 -12.23 -17.03
N GLY A 67 33.82 -10.90 -16.97
CA GLY A 67 32.95 -10.07 -17.83
C GLY A 67 31.98 -9.17 -17.05
N SER A 68 31.20 -8.37 -17.78
CA SER A 68 30.12 -7.55 -17.20
C SER A 68 28.81 -8.36 -17.11
N ILE A 69 27.96 -8.05 -16.11
CA ILE A 69 26.64 -8.70 -15.97
C ILE A 69 25.77 -8.38 -17.20
N SER A 70 25.93 -7.19 -17.79
CA SER A 70 25.27 -6.81 -19.06
C SER A 70 25.57 -7.77 -20.20
N GLU A 71 26.84 -8.12 -20.41
CA GLU A 71 27.24 -9.05 -21.48
C GLU A 71 26.71 -10.45 -21.25
N GLU A 72 26.66 -10.91 -20.00
CA GLU A 72 26.11 -12.21 -19.64
C GLU A 72 24.60 -12.28 -19.91
N VAL A 73 23.85 -11.24 -19.50
CA VAL A 73 22.41 -11.12 -19.77
C VAL A 73 22.15 -11.08 -21.27
N ASP A 74 22.90 -10.28 -22.03
CA ASP A 74 22.78 -10.20 -23.48
C ASP A 74 23.05 -11.55 -24.15
N THR A 75 24.13 -12.24 -23.75
CA THR A 75 24.48 -13.55 -24.30
C THR A 75 23.40 -14.59 -24.00
N PHE A 76 22.90 -14.60 -22.76
CA PHE A 76 21.86 -15.53 -22.31
C PHE A 76 20.54 -15.32 -23.08
N PHE A 77 20.01 -14.09 -23.11
CA PHE A 77 18.74 -13.83 -23.77
C PHE A 77 18.82 -13.86 -25.30
N ARG A 78 19.96 -13.53 -25.92
CA ARG A 78 20.16 -13.74 -27.37
C ARG A 78 20.18 -15.22 -27.75
N GLY A 79 20.71 -16.08 -26.87
CA GLY A 79 20.68 -17.53 -27.10
C GLY A 79 19.26 -18.12 -27.08
N ILE A 80 18.39 -17.61 -26.22
CA ILE A 80 17.01 -18.12 -26.06
C ILE A 80 16.03 -17.41 -27.00
N TYR A 81 16.17 -16.10 -27.19
CA TYR A 81 15.27 -15.23 -27.95
C TYR A 81 16.00 -14.39 -29.01
N PRO A 82 16.58 -15.01 -30.05
CA PRO A 82 17.50 -14.34 -30.97
C PRO A 82 16.90 -13.17 -31.76
N THR A 83 15.60 -13.22 -32.07
CA THR A 83 14.91 -12.22 -32.90
C THR A 83 14.08 -11.22 -32.09
N SER A 84 13.77 -11.54 -30.84
CA SER A 84 12.78 -10.80 -30.04
C SER A 84 13.42 -9.96 -28.94
N TYR A 85 14.59 -10.39 -28.45
CA TYR A 85 15.35 -9.66 -27.45
C TYR A 85 16.13 -8.51 -28.11
N GLU A 86 16.08 -7.32 -27.50
CA GLU A 86 16.81 -6.16 -28.01
C GLU A 86 17.97 -5.76 -27.11
N SER A 87 17.69 -5.48 -25.84
CA SER A 87 18.64 -4.88 -24.91
C SER A 87 18.25 -5.15 -23.45
N CYS A 88 19.17 -4.88 -22.53
CA CYS A 88 18.91 -4.92 -21.10
C CYS A 88 19.38 -3.64 -20.37
N VAL A 89 18.68 -3.33 -19.28
CA VAL A 89 19.09 -2.31 -18.31
C VAL A 89 19.52 -3.03 -17.03
N VAL A 90 20.81 -3.04 -16.76
CA VAL A 90 21.37 -3.68 -15.56
C VAL A 90 21.16 -2.81 -14.33
N VAL A 91 20.76 -3.41 -13.22
CA VAL A 91 20.59 -2.71 -11.95
C VAL A 91 21.97 -2.45 -11.33
N THR A 92 22.28 -1.19 -11.10
CA THR A 92 23.51 -0.75 -10.43
C THR A 92 23.24 -0.24 -9.02
N ASP A 93 24.27 -0.19 -8.17
CA ASP A 93 24.16 0.50 -6.87
C ASP A 93 24.09 2.02 -7.08
N MET A 94 22.87 2.55 -7.06
CA MET A 94 22.62 3.98 -7.25
C MET A 94 22.50 4.75 -5.94
N SER A 95 22.85 4.15 -4.79
CA SER A 95 22.63 4.79 -3.49
C SER A 95 23.37 6.12 -3.32
N LYS A 96 24.58 6.25 -3.88
CA LYS A 96 25.35 7.49 -3.91
C LYS A 96 24.81 8.46 -4.95
N SER A 97 24.64 8.02 -6.20
CA SER A 97 24.12 8.85 -7.30
C SER A 97 22.73 9.42 -7.00
N SER A 98 21.87 8.65 -6.33
CA SER A 98 20.54 9.11 -5.90
C SER A 98 20.62 10.18 -4.80
N LYS A 99 21.58 10.09 -3.87
CA LYS A 99 21.80 11.14 -2.86
C LYS A 99 22.24 12.44 -3.51
N VAL A 100 23.26 12.38 -4.36
CA VAL A 100 23.77 13.55 -5.12
C VAL A 100 22.66 14.16 -5.98
N TRP A 101 21.88 13.33 -6.68
CA TRP A 101 20.73 13.79 -7.47
C TRP A 101 19.67 14.51 -6.63
N ASN A 102 19.31 13.98 -5.46
CA ASN A 102 18.36 14.62 -4.57
C ASN A 102 18.89 15.97 -4.03
N GLU A 103 20.20 16.05 -3.80
CA GLU A 103 20.86 17.31 -3.43
C GLU A 103 20.82 18.32 -4.59
N ILE A 104 21.09 17.90 -5.84
CA ILE A 104 20.95 18.74 -7.04
C ILE A 104 19.52 19.27 -7.17
N GLU A 105 18.51 18.42 -7.03
CA GLU A 105 17.10 18.81 -7.12
C GLU A 105 16.71 19.79 -6.01
N THR A 106 17.21 19.56 -4.79
CA THR A 106 17.01 20.47 -3.66
C THR A 106 17.68 21.83 -3.90
N CYS A 107 18.90 21.83 -4.44
CA CYS A 107 19.63 23.04 -4.83
C CYS A 107 18.92 23.79 -5.95
N ARG A 108 18.43 23.09 -7.00
CA ARG A 108 17.63 23.65 -8.09
C ARG A 108 16.39 24.38 -7.57
N ARG A 109 15.63 23.73 -6.69
CA ARG A 109 14.44 24.33 -6.06
C ARG A 109 14.77 25.57 -5.25
N LYS A 110 15.85 25.53 -4.47
CA LYS A 110 16.32 26.68 -3.66
C LYS A 110 16.87 27.83 -4.51
N LEU A 111 17.48 27.52 -5.66
CA LEU A 111 17.92 28.51 -6.65
C LEU A 111 16.70 29.26 -7.20
N ALA A 112 15.72 28.54 -7.75
CA ALA A 112 14.48 29.12 -8.28
C ALA A 112 13.74 29.96 -7.23
N HIS A 113 13.65 29.46 -6.00
CA HIS A 113 13.08 30.22 -4.88
C HIS A 113 13.84 31.52 -4.60
N SER A 114 15.18 31.47 -4.59
CA SER A 114 16.02 32.65 -4.36
C SER A 114 15.88 33.68 -5.48
N GLU A 115 15.77 33.23 -6.72
CA GLU A 115 15.54 34.08 -7.89
C GLU A 115 14.16 34.78 -7.81
N ALA A 116 13.09 34.05 -7.48
CA ALA A 116 11.77 34.66 -7.26
C ALA A 116 11.75 35.67 -6.11
N VAL A 117 12.44 35.38 -5.00
CA VAL A 117 12.58 36.34 -3.88
C VAL A 117 13.36 37.58 -4.32
N TYR A 118 14.38 37.42 -5.16
CA TYR A 118 15.11 38.55 -5.74
C TYR A 118 14.22 39.41 -6.65
N GLU A 119 13.38 38.80 -7.47
CA GLU A 119 12.45 39.51 -8.35
C GLU A 119 11.44 40.36 -7.58
N ILE A 120 10.89 39.81 -6.48
CA ILE A 120 9.89 40.47 -5.63
C ILE A 120 10.53 41.58 -4.78
N SER A 121 11.66 41.30 -4.13
CA SER A 121 12.26 42.21 -3.14
C SER A 121 13.26 43.20 -3.74
N LYS A 122 13.75 42.94 -4.96
CA LYS A 122 14.87 43.62 -5.64
C LYS A 122 16.18 43.67 -4.84
N LYS A 123 16.24 43.00 -3.69
CA LYS A 123 17.43 42.90 -2.82
C LYS A 123 18.04 41.52 -2.97
N ARG A 124 19.36 41.46 -3.16
CA ARG A 124 20.07 40.18 -3.31
C ARG A 124 19.86 39.31 -2.07
N PRO A 125 19.24 38.11 -2.20
CA PRO A 125 19.02 37.23 -1.07
C PRO A 125 20.36 36.68 -0.58
N THR A 126 20.48 36.60 0.74
CA THR A 126 21.67 36.06 1.42
C THR A 126 21.23 35.00 2.41
N HIS A 127 22.04 33.95 2.55
CA HIS A 127 21.84 32.91 3.57
C HIS A 127 23.17 32.56 4.22
N ARG A 128 23.12 31.80 5.32
CA ARG A 128 24.31 31.22 5.94
C ARG A 128 24.43 29.75 5.55
N THR A 129 25.65 29.27 5.34
CA THR A 129 25.92 27.93 4.81
C THR A 129 25.64 26.79 5.79
N GLY A 130 25.52 27.07 7.08
CA GLY A 130 25.25 26.07 8.12
C GLY A 130 23.84 25.49 8.08
N LYS A 131 23.64 24.39 8.81
CA LYS A 131 22.36 23.68 8.87
C LYS A 131 21.24 24.61 9.32
N PHE A 132 20.13 24.61 8.59
CA PHE A 132 18.99 25.52 8.77
C PHE A 132 19.33 27.03 8.67
N GLY A 133 20.49 27.40 8.14
CA GLY A 133 20.91 28.80 7.99
C GLY A 133 21.36 29.49 9.28
N LEU A 134 21.69 28.72 10.33
CA LEU A 134 21.96 29.27 11.67
C LEU A 134 23.44 29.71 11.88
N TYR A 135 24.39 28.97 11.32
CA TYR A 135 25.83 29.19 11.49
C TYR A 135 26.55 29.24 10.14
N GLY A 136 27.81 29.67 10.11
CA GLY A 136 28.62 29.78 8.89
C GLY A 136 28.62 31.17 8.24
N PRO A 137 29.50 31.39 7.23
CA PRO A 137 29.62 32.65 6.52
C PRO A 137 28.33 33.02 5.76
N LYS A 138 28.08 34.32 5.66
CA LYS A 138 26.93 34.87 4.92
C LYS A 138 27.31 34.97 3.44
N VAL A 139 26.62 34.22 2.59
CA VAL A 139 26.88 34.12 1.15
C VAL A 139 25.66 34.59 0.35
N TYR A 140 25.91 35.02 -0.89
CA TYR A 140 24.84 35.31 -1.84
C TYR A 140 24.22 34.01 -2.32
N SER A 141 22.90 33.86 -2.12
CA SER A 141 22.23 32.57 -2.34
C SER A 141 22.27 32.11 -3.79
N ILE A 142 22.09 33.02 -4.74
CA ILE A 142 22.01 32.68 -6.17
C ILE A 142 23.37 32.17 -6.67
N ASP A 143 24.44 32.94 -6.43
CA ASP A 143 25.79 32.58 -6.89
C ASP A 143 26.26 31.27 -6.25
N TYR A 144 26.01 31.10 -4.94
CA TYR A 144 26.32 29.88 -4.21
C TYR A 144 25.62 28.65 -4.78
N TYR A 145 24.30 28.72 -5.02
CA TYR A 145 23.57 27.56 -5.56
C TYR A 145 23.96 27.24 -7.00
N LYS A 146 24.36 28.23 -7.81
CA LYS A 146 24.90 27.99 -9.17
C LYS A 146 26.21 27.23 -9.13
N GLU A 147 27.18 27.69 -8.33
CA GLU A 147 28.47 27.01 -8.17
C GLU A 147 28.31 25.60 -7.58
N GLU A 148 27.46 25.45 -6.57
CA GLU A 148 27.19 24.15 -5.96
C GLU A 148 26.49 23.18 -6.94
N MET A 149 25.61 23.68 -7.82
CA MET A 149 24.99 22.86 -8.87
C MET A 149 26.01 22.36 -9.90
N GLU A 150 26.97 23.19 -10.31
CA GLU A 150 28.04 22.77 -11.24
C GLU A 150 28.94 21.70 -10.59
N LYS A 151 29.32 21.93 -9.34
CA LYS A 151 30.10 20.98 -8.54
C LYS A 151 29.37 19.64 -8.39
N LEU A 152 28.11 19.66 -7.93
CA LEU A 152 27.30 18.45 -7.77
C LEU A 152 27.07 17.76 -9.13
N GLY A 153 26.90 18.51 -10.21
CA GLY A 153 26.77 17.98 -11.57
C GLY A 153 28.01 17.23 -12.04
N SER A 154 29.21 17.72 -11.74
CA SER A 154 30.46 17.00 -12.02
C SER A 154 30.58 15.72 -11.17
N MET A 155 30.30 15.81 -9.87
CA MET A 155 30.29 14.66 -8.97
C MET A 155 29.28 13.59 -9.42
N LEU A 156 28.11 13.99 -9.90
CA LEU A 156 27.10 13.06 -10.42
C LEU A 156 27.63 12.30 -11.64
N LYS A 157 28.28 12.99 -12.60
CA LYS A 157 28.85 12.33 -13.79
C LYS A 157 29.93 11.31 -13.41
N ASP A 158 30.76 11.63 -12.42
CA ASP A 158 31.79 10.72 -11.92
C ASP A 158 31.17 9.49 -11.22
N GLU A 159 30.15 9.71 -10.38
CA GLU A 159 29.43 8.61 -9.72
C GLU A 159 28.63 7.75 -10.71
N GLN A 160 28.04 8.33 -11.76
CA GLN A 160 27.39 7.58 -12.84
C GLN A 160 28.38 6.64 -13.56
N ARG A 161 29.59 7.14 -13.88
CA ARG A 161 30.66 6.32 -14.50
C ARG A 161 31.12 5.20 -13.58
N ASN A 162 31.25 5.47 -12.28
CA ASN A 162 31.61 4.48 -11.28
C ASN A 162 30.53 3.40 -11.11
N ALA A 163 29.25 3.80 -11.11
CA ALA A 163 28.12 2.89 -10.95
C ALA A 163 28.01 1.91 -12.13
N ASN A 164 28.17 2.41 -13.37
CA ASN A 164 28.08 1.57 -14.58
C ASN A 164 29.22 0.55 -14.70
N SER A 165 30.42 0.88 -14.20
CA SER A 165 31.61 0.03 -14.34
C SER A 165 31.81 -0.97 -13.19
N LYS A 166 31.62 -0.53 -11.93
CA LYS A 166 32.07 -1.32 -10.75
C LYS A 166 30.93 -1.86 -9.89
N SER A 167 29.69 -1.45 -10.11
CA SER A 167 28.60 -1.69 -9.15
C SER A 167 27.35 -2.35 -9.74
N GLN A 168 27.53 -3.10 -10.83
CA GLN A 168 26.48 -3.95 -11.38
C GLN A 168 26.06 -5.02 -10.35
N LYS A 169 24.76 -5.20 -10.17
CA LYS A 169 24.17 -6.20 -9.27
C LYS A 169 23.48 -7.30 -10.08
N GLY A 170 23.21 -8.43 -9.43
CA GLY A 170 22.56 -9.61 -10.06
C GLY A 170 21.06 -9.43 -10.35
N ALA A 171 20.67 -8.30 -10.93
CA ALA A 171 19.32 -8.03 -11.43
C ALA A 171 19.39 -7.13 -12.67
N ALA A 172 18.48 -7.34 -13.62
CA ALA A 172 18.39 -6.57 -14.86
C ALA A 172 16.94 -6.50 -15.34
N ILE A 173 16.64 -5.53 -16.20
CA ILE A 173 15.38 -5.43 -16.93
C ILE A 173 15.67 -5.73 -18.39
N ALA A 174 15.17 -6.86 -18.88
CA ALA A 174 15.30 -7.28 -20.27
C ALA A 174 14.18 -6.66 -21.11
N ILE A 175 14.50 -6.11 -22.27
CA ILE A 175 13.57 -5.41 -23.16
C ILE A 175 13.43 -6.20 -24.45
N PHE A 176 12.18 -6.39 -24.87
CA PHE A 176 11.80 -7.12 -26.06
C PHE A 176 11.07 -6.22 -27.05
N ASN A 177 11.17 -6.53 -28.34
CA ASN A 177 10.43 -5.82 -29.39
C ASN A 177 8.92 -6.18 -29.42
N SER A 178 8.56 -7.33 -28.86
CA SER A 178 7.20 -7.89 -28.94
C SER A 178 6.62 -8.14 -27.55
N ARG A 179 5.37 -7.69 -27.36
CA ARG A 179 4.60 -7.92 -26.12
C ARG A 179 4.39 -9.41 -25.82
N VAL A 180 4.24 -10.22 -26.87
CA VAL A 180 4.03 -11.66 -26.74
C VAL A 180 5.32 -12.32 -26.25
N ALA A 181 6.47 -11.92 -26.80
CA ALA A 181 7.78 -12.41 -26.37
C ALA A 181 8.06 -12.04 -24.91
N ALA A 182 7.86 -10.77 -24.53
CA ALA A 182 8.00 -10.32 -23.15
C ALA A 182 7.06 -11.07 -22.19
N THR A 183 5.80 -11.25 -22.58
CA THR A 183 4.81 -11.99 -21.76
C THR A 183 5.22 -13.46 -21.60
N SER A 184 5.67 -14.11 -22.67
CA SER A 184 6.16 -15.49 -22.64
C SER A 184 7.39 -15.64 -21.74
N ALA A 185 8.39 -14.78 -21.92
CA ALA A 185 9.61 -14.77 -21.09
C ALA A 185 9.27 -14.52 -19.61
N SER A 186 8.35 -13.61 -19.30
CA SER A 186 7.96 -13.33 -17.91
C SER A 186 7.32 -14.50 -17.16
N GLN A 187 6.86 -15.54 -17.87
CA GLN A 187 6.14 -16.69 -17.32
C GLN A 187 6.93 -18.00 -17.43
N ALA A 188 7.92 -18.07 -18.32
CA ALA A 188 8.74 -19.24 -18.54
C ALA A 188 9.85 -19.38 -17.48
N MET A 189 10.20 -20.62 -17.16
CA MET A 189 11.41 -20.94 -16.41
C MET A 189 12.58 -21.01 -17.39
N HIS A 190 13.65 -20.25 -17.12
CA HIS A 190 14.78 -20.12 -18.05
C HIS A 190 16.00 -20.97 -17.67
N SER A 191 16.22 -21.24 -16.38
CA SER A 191 17.33 -22.06 -15.87
C SER A 191 16.83 -23.40 -15.36
N GLU A 192 17.74 -24.38 -15.26
CA GLU A 192 17.49 -25.69 -14.62
C GLU A 192 17.04 -25.53 -13.17
N PHE A 193 17.61 -24.55 -12.46
CA PHE A 193 17.28 -24.25 -11.07
C PHE A 193 16.38 -23.01 -10.94
N ALA A 194 15.27 -23.17 -10.22
CA ALA A 194 14.28 -22.10 -10.02
C ALA A 194 14.77 -20.90 -9.19
N ASN A 195 15.97 -20.99 -8.58
CA ASN A 195 16.58 -19.90 -7.80
C ASN A 195 17.57 -19.05 -8.62
N GLN A 196 17.74 -19.33 -9.91
CA GLN A 196 18.59 -18.58 -10.83
C GLN A 196 17.74 -18.04 -11.98
N TRP A 197 18.13 -16.88 -12.54
CA TRP A 197 17.45 -16.26 -13.69
C TRP A 197 15.93 -16.15 -13.49
N THR A 198 15.53 -15.70 -12.30
CA THR A 198 14.11 -15.60 -11.97
C THR A 198 13.48 -14.43 -12.71
N THR A 199 12.51 -14.73 -13.58
CA THR A 199 11.83 -13.72 -14.39
C THR A 199 10.44 -13.43 -13.85
N MET A 200 10.03 -12.17 -13.99
CA MET A 200 8.66 -11.74 -13.75
C MET A 200 8.34 -10.55 -14.66
N ALA A 201 7.06 -10.29 -14.89
CA ALA A 201 6.65 -9.11 -15.64
C ALA A 201 7.18 -7.86 -14.94
N ALA A 202 7.84 -6.96 -15.70
CA ALA A 202 8.36 -5.73 -15.12
C ALA A 202 7.20 -4.90 -14.54
N PRO A 203 7.36 -4.32 -13.34
CA PRO A 203 6.42 -3.30 -12.87
C PRO A 203 6.44 -2.08 -13.80
N GLU A 204 5.39 -1.26 -13.76
CA GLU A 204 5.44 0.07 -14.37
C GLU A 204 6.68 0.83 -13.85
N PRO A 205 7.40 1.59 -14.68
CA PRO A 205 8.61 2.30 -14.26
C PRO A 205 8.47 3.11 -12.96
N ARG A 206 7.30 3.73 -12.73
CA ARG A 206 6.97 4.50 -11.51
C ARG A 206 6.80 3.63 -10.26
N GLU A 207 6.49 2.35 -10.41
CA GLU A 207 6.34 1.39 -9.32
C GLU A 207 7.68 0.76 -8.90
N VAL A 208 8.73 0.86 -9.71
CA VAL A 208 9.97 0.11 -9.48
C VAL A 208 10.70 0.60 -8.23
N VAL A 209 10.90 -0.32 -7.29
CA VAL A 209 11.68 -0.08 -6.06
C VAL A 209 13.10 -0.60 -6.25
N TRP A 210 13.96 0.25 -6.80
CA TRP A 210 15.34 -0.06 -7.19
C TRP A 210 16.16 -0.73 -6.10
N GLY A 211 16.07 -0.27 -4.85
CA GLY A 211 16.81 -0.85 -3.71
C GLY A 211 16.44 -2.31 -3.38
N ASN A 212 15.28 -2.79 -3.84
CA ASN A 212 14.80 -4.14 -3.58
C ASN A 212 15.08 -5.13 -4.70
N LEU A 213 15.43 -4.67 -5.91
CA LEU A 213 15.73 -5.51 -7.07
C LEU A 213 16.94 -6.45 -6.85
N PRO A 214 18.09 -6.01 -6.31
CA PRO A 214 19.30 -6.83 -6.24
C PRO A 214 19.30 -7.85 -5.09
N ILE A 215 18.24 -7.90 -4.27
CA ILE A 215 18.18 -8.80 -3.11
C ILE A 215 18.02 -10.26 -3.60
N PRO A 216 18.89 -11.20 -3.21
CA PRO A 216 18.79 -12.60 -3.63
C PRO A 216 17.57 -13.31 -3.03
N LEU A 217 17.11 -14.39 -3.67
CA LEU A 217 15.92 -15.16 -3.28
C LEU A 217 15.96 -15.65 -1.82
N VAL A 218 17.06 -16.27 -1.39
CA VAL A 218 17.19 -16.80 -0.01
C VAL A 218 17.04 -15.69 1.02
N GLN A 219 17.67 -14.54 0.79
CA GLN A 219 17.56 -13.40 1.69
C GLN A 219 16.13 -12.83 1.72
N ARG A 220 15.40 -12.83 0.60
CA ARG A 220 13.99 -12.46 0.55
C ARG A 220 13.12 -13.38 1.41
N LEU A 221 13.32 -14.70 1.33
CA LEU A 221 12.57 -15.67 2.13
C LEU A 221 12.79 -15.46 3.64
N VAL A 222 14.04 -15.26 4.07
CA VAL A 222 14.36 -14.97 5.48
C VAL A 222 13.73 -13.65 5.92
N ARG A 223 13.80 -12.60 5.08
CA ARG A 223 13.17 -11.29 5.38
C ARG A 223 11.65 -11.42 5.53
N GLN A 224 10.99 -12.16 4.64
CA GLN A 224 9.54 -12.40 4.72
C GLN A 224 9.16 -13.15 6.00
N PHE A 225 9.90 -14.20 6.36
CA PHE A 225 9.69 -14.92 7.62
C PHE A 225 9.85 -14.00 8.84
N MET A 226 10.93 -13.21 8.89
CA MET A 226 11.16 -12.23 9.97
C MET A 226 10.03 -11.21 10.06
N VAL A 227 9.52 -10.72 8.92
CA VAL A 227 8.39 -9.78 8.91
C VAL A 227 7.12 -10.45 9.43
N TYR A 228 6.85 -11.72 9.10
CA TYR A 228 5.71 -12.44 9.68
C TYR A 228 5.82 -12.62 11.19
N VAL A 229 7.01 -12.90 11.71
CA VAL A 229 7.26 -12.97 13.17
C VAL A 229 7.01 -11.61 13.82
N VAL A 230 7.57 -10.52 13.27
CA VAL A 230 7.36 -9.16 13.78
C VAL A 230 5.89 -8.78 13.71
N MET A 231 5.17 -9.16 12.66
CA MET A 231 3.73 -8.92 12.52
C MET A 231 2.93 -9.67 13.58
N PHE A 232 3.24 -10.94 13.83
CA PHE A 232 2.61 -11.71 14.90
C PHE A 232 2.81 -11.04 16.26
N LEU A 233 4.05 -10.67 16.59
CA LEU A 233 4.38 -9.95 17.83
C LEU A 233 3.64 -8.62 17.91
N THR A 234 3.58 -7.86 16.80
CA THR A 234 2.87 -6.58 16.74
C THR A 234 1.38 -6.80 17.02
N ILE A 235 0.75 -7.83 16.46
CA ILE A 235 -0.68 -8.10 16.66
C ILE A 235 -0.99 -8.47 18.11
N VAL A 236 -0.22 -9.39 18.71
CA VAL A 236 -0.49 -9.91 20.06
C VAL A 236 -0.13 -8.89 21.14
N PHE A 237 0.98 -8.19 20.98
CA PHE A 237 1.53 -7.32 22.01
C PHE A 237 1.24 -5.83 21.79
N TYR A 238 0.47 -5.43 20.77
CA TYR A 238 0.28 -4.00 20.44
C TYR A 238 -0.21 -3.14 21.61
N MET A 239 -1.05 -3.71 22.48
CA MET A 239 -1.61 -3.01 23.63
C MET A 239 -0.53 -2.63 24.65
N ILE A 240 0.57 -3.38 24.75
CA ILE A 240 1.65 -3.15 25.71
C ILE A 240 2.42 -1.85 25.36
N PRO A 241 2.96 -1.66 24.13
CA PRO A 241 3.56 -0.39 23.73
C PRO A 241 2.60 0.80 23.85
N ILE A 242 1.31 0.63 23.52
CA ILE A 242 0.32 1.69 23.70
C ILE A 242 0.24 2.10 25.18
N ALA A 243 -0.01 1.13 26.07
CA ALA A 243 -0.17 1.39 27.49
C ALA A 243 1.10 2.00 28.09
N PHE A 244 2.28 1.51 27.69
CA PHE A 244 3.56 2.03 28.14
C PHE A 244 3.79 3.49 27.70
N ILE A 245 3.56 3.80 26.42
CA ILE A 245 3.72 5.17 25.90
C ILE A 245 2.68 6.10 26.53
N SER A 246 1.43 5.65 26.65
CA SER A 246 0.38 6.40 27.33
C SER A 246 0.72 6.69 28.80
N ALA A 247 1.36 5.74 29.49
CA ALA A 247 1.81 5.93 30.87
C ALA A 247 2.98 6.92 30.97
N ILE A 248 3.95 6.88 30.05
CA ILE A 248 5.05 7.87 29.99
C ILE A 248 4.50 9.26 29.71
N ILE A 249 3.52 9.36 28.81
CA ILE A 249 2.94 10.63 28.38
C ILE A 249 1.84 11.13 29.36
N ALA A 250 1.54 10.38 30.41
CA ALA A 250 0.68 10.86 31.48
C ALA A 250 1.29 12.09 32.16
N LEU A 251 0.44 13.11 32.40
CA LEU A 251 0.87 14.43 32.87
C LEU A 251 1.69 14.36 34.17
N ASP A 252 1.29 13.48 35.10
CA ASP A 252 1.97 13.29 36.40
C ASP A 252 3.41 12.76 36.26
N ASN A 253 3.69 11.99 35.20
CA ASN A 253 5.02 11.46 34.92
C ASN A 253 5.88 12.47 34.14
N LEU A 254 5.26 13.26 33.25
CA LEU A 254 5.93 14.37 32.57
C LEU A 254 6.34 15.48 33.54
N GLU A 255 5.48 15.83 34.51
CA GLU A 255 5.78 16.87 35.51
C GLU A 255 7.01 16.53 36.36
N LYS A 256 7.22 15.23 36.64
CA LYS A 256 8.40 14.72 37.36
C LYS A 256 9.67 14.79 36.53
N LYS A 257 9.60 14.59 35.20
CA LYS A 257 10.77 14.56 34.31
C LYS A 257 11.12 15.90 33.69
N LEU A 258 10.14 16.75 33.40
CA LEU A 258 10.29 18.02 32.71
C LEU A 258 9.82 19.16 33.61
N THR A 259 10.71 19.62 34.48
CA THR A 259 10.44 20.66 35.49
C THR A 259 9.97 21.99 34.91
N PHE A 260 10.29 22.28 33.64
CA PHE A 260 9.83 23.49 32.95
C PHE A 260 8.32 23.53 32.66
N LEU A 261 7.62 22.39 32.74
CA LEU A 261 6.16 22.32 32.56
C LEU A 261 5.38 22.70 33.82
N LYS A 262 6.02 22.67 35.01
CA LYS A 262 5.35 22.99 36.29
C LYS A 262 4.59 24.32 36.31
N PRO A 263 5.15 25.45 35.83
CA PRO A 263 4.43 26.73 35.86
C PRO A 263 3.18 26.75 34.96
N ILE A 264 3.17 25.95 33.90
CA ILE A 264 2.05 25.85 32.95
C ILE A 264 0.96 24.91 33.48
N VAL A 265 1.36 23.87 34.22
CA VAL A 265 0.49 22.83 34.77
C VAL A 265 -0.14 23.23 36.12
N GLU A 266 0.37 24.25 36.81
CA GLU A 266 -0.23 24.77 38.06
C GLU A 266 -1.58 25.47 37.84
N THR A 267 -1.90 25.88 36.60
CA THR A 267 -3.22 26.44 36.30
C THR A 267 -4.27 25.32 36.22
N PRO A 268 -5.30 25.31 37.08
CA PRO A 268 -6.22 24.16 37.21
C PRO A 268 -7.00 23.85 35.93
N ALA A 269 -7.37 24.88 35.16
CA ALA A 269 -8.03 24.70 33.86
C ALA A 269 -7.11 24.05 32.81
N VAL A 270 -5.84 24.46 32.75
CA VAL A 270 -4.85 23.93 31.80
C VAL A 270 -4.44 22.51 32.18
N LYS A 271 -4.31 22.22 33.47
CA LYS A 271 -4.05 20.87 34.00
C LYS A 271 -5.15 19.89 33.60
N ALA A 272 -6.41 20.27 33.82
CA ALA A 272 -7.56 19.42 33.48
C ALA A 272 -7.62 19.12 31.96
N ILE A 273 -7.36 20.13 31.12
CA ILE A 273 -7.33 19.96 29.66
C ILE A 273 -6.16 19.04 29.26
N LEU A 274 -4.93 19.32 29.70
CA LEU A 274 -3.77 18.51 29.35
C LEU A 274 -3.92 17.06 29.84
N GLN A 275 -4.41 16.84 31.05
CA GLN A 275 -4.60 15.50 31.59
C GLN A 275 -5.66 14.69 30.83
N ALA A 276 -6.69 15.35 30.31
CA ALA A 276 -7.73 14.72 29.50
C ALA A 276 -7.28 14.44 28.04
N TYR A 277 -6.55 15.36 27.41
CA TYR A 277 -6.24 15.28 25.98
C TYR A 277 -4.86 14.71 25.65
N LEU A 278 -3.87 14.85 26.53
CA LEU A 278 -2.49 14.44 26.23
C LEU A 278 -2.33 12.92 26.01
N PRO A 279 -2.93 12.03 26.83
CA PRO A 279 -2.92 10.59 26.55
C PRO A 279 -3.65 10.24 25.25
N GLN A 280 -4.75 10.95 24.96
CA GLN A 280 -5.54 10.72 23.74
C GLN A 280 -4.78 11.14 22.48
N LEU A 281 -4.06 12.26 22.51
CA LEU A 281 -3.21 12.70 21.42
C LEU A 281 -2.04 11.73 21.20
N ALA A 282 -1.40 11.26 22.27
CA ALA A 282 -0.36 10.25 22.18
C ALA A 282 -0.86 8.95 21.53
N LEU A 283 -2.05 8.50 21.94
CA LEU A 283 -2.70 7.33 21.35
C LEU A 283 -2.97 7.53 19.85
N ILE A 284 -3.52 8.67 19.45
CA ILE A 284 -3.79 9.00 18.04
C ILE A 284 -2.49 8.99 17.22
N VAL A 285 -1.42 9.61 17.71
CA VAL A 285 -0.11 9.62 17.03
C VAL A 285 0.44 8.21 16.89
N PHE A 286 0.33 7.38 17.91
CA PHE A 286 0.82 6.00 17.86
C PHE A 286 0.01 5.15 16.87
N LEU A 287 -1.31 5.31 16.82
CA LEU A 287 -2.16 4.67 15.81
C LEU A 287 -1.86 5.17 14.40
N ALA A 288 -1.53 6.45 14.23
CA ALA A 288 -1.13 7.01 12.93
C ALA A 288 0.25 6.50 12.46
N LEU A 289 1.12 6.08 13.39
CA LEU A 289 2.43 5.51 13.05
C LEU A 289 2.32 4.08 12.51
N LEU A 290 1.27 3.33 12.89
CA LEU A 290 1.12 1.93 12.52
C LEU A 290 1.11 1.70 11.00
N PRO A 291 0.29 2.40 10.18
CA PRO A 291 0.35 2.23 8.73
C PRO A 291 1.73 2.50 8.13
N MET A 292 2.47 3.48 8.69
CA MET A 292 3.84 3.78 8.27
C MET A 292 4.80 2.64 8.61
N LEU A 293 4.68 2.06 9.81
CA LEU A 293 5.43 0.88 10.24
C LEU A 293 5.16 -0.30 9.30
N LEU A 294 3.88 -0.59 9.00
CA LEU A 294 3.48 -1.71 8.15
C LEU A 294 3.97 -1.56 6.69
N LEU A 295 3.98 -0.33 6.17
CA LEU A 295 4.58 -0.02 4.87
C LEU A 295 6.09 -0.27 4.90
N LYS A 296 6.79 0.20 5.94
CA LYS A 296 8.24 -0.04 6.10
C LYS A 296 8.56 -1.53 6.23
N LEU A 297 7.83 -2.28 7.04
CA LEU A 297 7.98 -3.73 7.13
C LEU A 297 7.78 -4.41 5.77
N SER A 298 6.78 -3.97 5.00
CA SER A 298 6.53 -4.50 3.65
C SER A 298 7.62 -4.12 2.64
N THR A 299 8.27 -2.95 2.78
CA THR A 299 9.44 -2.60 1.95
C THR A 299 10.64 -3.49 2.28
N LEU A 300 10.82 -3.88 3.55
CA LEU A 300 11.93 -4.72 4.00
C LEU A 300 11.84 -6.18 3.52
N GLU A 301 10.68 -6.64 3.05
CA GLU A 301 10.47 -7.97 2.47
C GLU A 301 11.20 -8.16 1.13
N GLY A 302 11.69 -7.09 0.50
CA GLY A 302 12.39 -7.15 -0.79
C GLY A 302 11.46 -7.27 -2.00
N ILE A 303 10.23 -6.76 -1.88
CA ILE A 303 9.25 -6.68 -2.96
C ILE A 303 9.69 -5.62 -3.99
N PRO A 304 9.70 -5.93 -5.30
CA PRO A 304 10.25 -5.03 -6.33
C PRO A 304 9.30 -3.91 -6.79
N ALA A 305 8.00 -4.02 -6.52
CA ALA A 305 6.98 -3.08 -6.98
C ALA A 305 6.26 -2.39 -5.82
N GLN A 306 6.13 -1.06 -5.89
CA GLN A 306 5.46 -0.24 -4.88
C GLN A 306 3.99 -0.65 -4.72
N SER A 307 3.29 -0.94 -5.82
CA SER A 307 1.91 -1.43 -5.78
C SER A 307 1.77 -2.73 -4.99
N HIS A 308 2.75 -3.62 -5.10
CA HIS A 308 2.78 -4.88 -4.36
C HIS A 308 3.13 -4.66 -2.88
N ILE A 309 4.05 -3.75 -2.57
CA ILE A 309 4.35 -3.35 -1.18
C ILE A 309 3.09 -2.83 -0.49
N VAL A 310 2.35 -1.95 -1.15
CA VAL A 310 1.11 -1.38 -0.62
C VAL A 310 0.04 -2.46 -0.43
N ARG A 311 -0.10 -3.40 -1.36
CA ARG A 311 -0.99 -4.56 -1.20
C ARG A 311 -0.58 -5.44 -0.01
N ALA A 312 0.70 -5.70 0.17
CA ALA A 312 1.21 -6.48 1.30
C ALA A 312 1.00 -5.76 2.64
N ALA A 313 1.19 -4.43 2.67
CA ALA A 313 0.93 -3.61 3.85
C ALA A 313 -0.57 -3.54 4.18
N ALA A 314 -1.43 -3.42 3.17
CA ALA A 314 -2.88 -3.47 3.33
C ALA A 314 -3.32 -4.80 3.96
N GLY A 315 -2.79 -5.94 3.49
CA GLY A 315 -3.08 -7.25 4.08
C GLY A 315 -2.64 -7.35 5.53
N LYS A 316 -1.43 -6.88 5.86
CA LYS A 316 -0.94 -6.81 7.24
C LYS A 316 -1.82 -5.95 8.13
N TYR A 317 -2.27 -4.79 7.63
CA TYR A 317 -3.14 -3.89 8.37
C TYR A 317 -4.54 -4.47 8.56
N PHE A 318 -5.06 -5.22 7.58
CA PHE A 318 -6.31 -5.94 7.71
C PHE A 318 -6.24 -6.99 8.81
N TYR A 319 -5.20 -7.83 8.83
CA TYR A 319 -5.01 -8.80 9.91
C TYR A 319 -4.95 -8.10 11.27
N PHE A 320 -4.17 -7.01 11.36
CA PHE A 320 -4.12 -6.20 12.57
C PHE A 320 -5.52 -5.73 13.01
N ASN A 321 -6.31 -5.17 12.10
CA ASN A 321 -7.67 -4.71 12.39
C ASN A 321 -8.61 -5.84 12.82
N VAL A 322 -8.55 -7.00 12.17
CA VAL A 322 -9.40 -8.15 12.54
C VAL A 322 -9.04 -8.65 13.94
N PHE A 323 -7.75 -8.82 14.26
CA PHE A 323 -7.36 -9.32 15.58
C PHE A 323 -7.53 -8.28 16.68
N ASN A 324 -7.11 -7.02 16.48
CA ASN A 324 -7.15 -6.01 17.54
C ASN A 324 -8.49 -5.28 17.65
N VAL A 325 -9.12 -4.91 16.53
CA VAL A 325 -10.37 -4.13 16.56
C VAL A 325 -11.57 -5.05 16.62
N PHE A 326 -11.66 -6.05 15.74
CA PHE A 326 -12.82 -6.95 15.73
C PHE A 326 -12.78 -7.96 16.88
N LEU A 327 -11.78 -8.84 16.90
CA LEU A 327 -11.65 -9.86 17.95
C LEU A 327 -11.31 -9.23 19.30
N GLY A 328 -10.39 -8.26 19.37
CA GLY A 328 -10.04 -7.61 20.63
C GLY A 328 -11.23 -6.99 21.37
N VAL A 329 -12.13 -6.29 20.67
CA VAL A 329 -13.35 -5.75 21.28
C VAL A 329 -14.36 -6.85 21.60
N THR A 330 -14.53 -7.81 20.70
CA THR A 330 -15.42 -8.97 20.91
C THR A 330 -15.05 -9.72 22.19
N LEU A 331 -13.77 -9.91 22.44
CA LEU A 331 -13.22 -10.70 23.54
C LEU A 331 -13.00 -9.88 24.83
N ALA A 332 -13.70 -8.76 24.99
CA ALA A 332 -13.64 -7.88 26.16
C ALA A 332 -12.21 -7.36 26.49
N GLY A 333 -11.37 -7.16 25.48
CA GLY A 333 -10.12 -6.40 25.60
C GLY A 333 -8.87 -7.17 26.01
N SER A 334 -8.92 -8.48 26.27
CA SER A 334 -7.72 -9.30 26.53
C SER A 334 -7.55 -10.43 25.53
N LEU A 335 -6.91 -10.10 24.39
CA LEU A 335 -6.49 -11.07 23.39
C LEU A 335 -5.57 -12.14 24.00
N PHE A 336 -4.72 -11.74 24.96
CA PHE A 336 -3.78 -12.63 25.65
C PHE A 336 -4.47 -13.69 26.50
N ASN A 337 -5.45 -13.30 27.32
CA ASN A 337 -6.20 -14.25 28.14
C ASN A 337 -7.03 -15.21 27.27
N SER A 338 -7.56 -14.68 26.16
CA SER A 338 -8.28 -15.49 25.19
C SER A 338 -7.34 -16.46 24.47
N LEU A 339 -6.14 -16.03 24.10
CA LEU A 339 -5.12 -16.91 23.50
C LEU A 339 -4.72 -18.04 24.45
N ASN A 340 -4.53 -17.75 25.74
CA ASN A 340 -4.25 -18.80 26.72
C ASN A 340 -5.40 -19.81 26.79
N ALA A 341 -6.65 -19.36 26.86
CA ALA A 341 -7.81 -20.24 26.84
C ALA A 341 -7.92 -21.08 25.55
N ILE A 342 -7.48 -20.55 24.40
CA ILE A 342 -7.47 -21.24 23.12
C ILE A 342 -6.33 -22.27 23.03
N ILE A 343 -5.16 -21.95 23.60
CA ILE A 343 -4.02 -22.87 23.67
C ILE A 343 -4.39 -24.07 24.55
N ASP A 344 -5.06 -23.83 25.67
CA ASP A 344 -5.46 -24.86 26.62
C ASP A 344 -6.60 -25.74 26.08
N ASP A 345 -7.59 -25.16 25.38
CA ASP A 345 -8.63 -25.90 24.67
C ASP A 345 -8.97 -25.26 23.31
N PRO A 346 -8.44 -25.79 22.20
CA PRO A 346 -8.72 -25.27 20.86
C PRO A 346 -10.20 -25.34 20.46
N LYS A 347 -10.99 -26.24 21.07
CA LYS A 347 -12.44 -26.34 20.77
C LYS A 347 -13.23 -25.18 21.37
N SER A 348 -12.67 -24.50 22.36
CA SER A 348 -13.31 -23.38 23.06
C SER A 348 -13.54 -22.15 22.17
N ILE A 349 -12.74 -21.97 21.10
CA ILE A 349 -12.81 -20.81 20.18
C ILE A 349 -14.26 -20.55 19.73
N VAL A 350 -14.93 -21.60 19.27
CA VAL A 350 -16.28 -21.52 18.69
C VAL A 350 -17.31 -21.17 19.76
N SER A 351 -17.18 -21.72 20.97
CA SER A 351 -18.04 -21.36 22.11
C SER A 351 -17.78 -19.94 22.61
N LEU A 352 -16.54 -19.47 22.56
CA LEU A 352 -16.13 -18.18 23.08
C LEU A 352 -16.64 -17.07 22.15
N LEU A 353 -16.42 -17.22 20.84
CA LEU A 353 -16.95 -16.32 19.82
C LEU A 353 -18.47 -16.22 19.85
N SER A 354 -19.16 -17.37 19.94
CA SER A 354 -20.63 -17.40 19.91
C SER A 354 -21.29 -16.74 21.11
N LYS A 355 -20.67 -16.78 22.30
CA LYS A 355 -21.17 -16.07 23.49
C LYS A 355 -20.89 -14.57 23.44
N SER A 356 -19.69 -14.19 22.97
CA SER A 356 -19.22 -12.82 23.07
C SER A 356 -19.65 -11.90 21.91
N LEU A 357 -19.74 -12.42 20.67
CA LEU A 357 -20.14 -11.61 19.51
C LEU A 357 -21.51 -10.94 19.68
N PRO A 358 -22.59 -11.64 20.05
CA PRO A 358 -23.91 -11.03 20.18
C PRO A 358 -23.97 -9.89 21.19
N LEU A 359 -23.18 -9.98 22.27
CA LEU A 359 -23.12 -8.95 23.32
C LEU A 359 -22.56 -7.63 22.79
N GLN A 360 -21.64 -7.69 21.82
CA GLN A 360 -20.99 -6.51 21.24
C GLN A 360 -21.69 -5.96 19.99
N ALA A 361 -22.84 -6.51 19.59
CA ALA A 361 -23.56 -6.05 18.40
C ALA A 361 -23.88 -4.55 18.43
N THR A 362 -24.34 -4.03 19.58
CA THR A 362 -24.65 -2.60 19.74
C THR A 362 -23.43 -1.72 19.54
N PHE A 363 -22.27 -2.12 20.05
CA PHE A 363 -21.00 -1.40 19.85
C PHE A 363 -20.62 -1.35 18.37
N PHE A 364 -20.73 -2.46 17.64
CA PHE A 364 -20.36 -2.48 16.23
C PHE A 364 -21.36 -1.73 15.34
N ILE A 365 -22.65 -1.72 15.69
CA ILE A 365 -23.65 -0.89 15.02
C ILE A 365 -23.30 0.59 15.19
N THR A 366 -23.01 1.05 16.41
CA THR A 366 -22.62 2.45 16.64
C THR A 366 -21.28 2.80 16.02
N PHE A 367 -20.33 1.85 15.99
CA PHE A 367 -19.04 2.01 15.31
C PHE A 367 -19.22 2.23 13.80
N VAL A 368 -20.01 1.40 13.11
CA VAL A 368 -20.32 1.58 11.68
C VAL A 368 -21.08 2.89 11.47
N ALA A 369 -22.01 3.23 12.37
CA ALA A 369 -22.74 4.49 12.31
C ALA A 369 -21.81 5.71 12.38
N LEU A 370 -20.90 5.73 13.34
CA LEU A 370 -19.92 6.80 13.51
C LEU A 370 -18.98 6.91 12.31
N LYS A 371 -18.54 5.77 11.74
CA LYS A 371 -17.67 5.75 10.57
C LYS A 371 -18.32 6.40 9.35
N PHE A 372 -19.63 6.22 9.13
CA PHE A 372 -20.29 6.91 8.03
C PHE A 372 -20.56 8.40 8.34
N PHE A 373 -21.10 8.74 9.53
CA PHE A 373 -21.47 10.12 9.84
C PHE A 373 -20.25 11.04 9.94
N VAL A 374 -19.24 10.62 10.71
CA VAL A 374 -18.07 11.46 11.00
C VAL A 374 -16.93 11.16 10.02
N GLY A 375 -16.70 9.89 9.68
CA GLY A 375 -15.58 9.51 8.82
C GLY A 375 -15.69 10.11 7.42
N TYR A 376 -16.82 9.89 6.75
CA TYR A 376 -17.03 10.46 5.41
C TYR A 376 -17.23 11.97 5.42
N GLY A 377 -17.84 12.54 6.47
CA GLY A 377 -17.95 13.99 6.62
C GLY A 377 -16.58 14.68 6.69
N LEU A 378 -15.66 14.14 7.48
CA LEU A 378 -14.29 14.65 7.57
C LEU A 378 -13.49 14.43 6.28
N GLN A 379 -13.72 13.30 5.59
CA GLN A 379 -13.06 13.00 4.32
C GLN A 379 -13.49 14.00 3.24
N LEU A 380 -14.78 14.28 3.09
CA LEU A 380 -15.29 15.25 2.12
C LEU A 380 -14.74 16.66 2.36
N CYS A 381 -14.59 17.07 3.62
CA CYS A 381 -14.04 18.39 3.95
C CYS A 381 -12.53 18.53 3.62
N ARG A 382 -11.80 17.43 3.46
CA ARG A 382 -10.33 17.38 3.22
C ARG A 382 -9.56 18.43 4.04
N ILE A 383 -9.86 18.50 5.34
CA ILE A 383 -9.36 19.57 6.24
C ILE A 383 -7.83 19.62 6.25
N VAL A 384 -7.17 18.45 6.28
CA VAL A 384 -5.71 18.37 6.35
C VAL A 384 -5.03 18.95 5.09
N PRO A 385 -5.37 18.53 3.85
CA PRO A 385 -4.88 19.21 2.64
C PRO A 385 -5.20 20.71 2.61
N LEU A 386 -6.41 21.11 2.99
CA LEU A 386 -6.85 22.50 2.94
C LEU A 386 -5.98 23.40 3.84
N ILE A 387 -5.79 23.01 5.10
CA ILE A 387 -4.94 23.75 6.05
C ILE A 387 -3.49 23.77 5.57
N THR A 388 -2.98 22.61 5.13
CA THR A 388 -1.58 22.48 4.67
C THR A 388 -1.30 23.39 3.47
N PHE A 389 -2.24 23.46 2.51
CA PHE A 389 -2.10 24.34 1.35
C PHE A 389 -2.04 25.82 1.75
N HIS A 390 -2.97 26.28 2.60
CA HIS A 390 -3.00 27.70 3.02
C HIS A 390 -1.75 28.09 3.83
N LEU A 391 -1.25 27.18 4.68
CA LEU A 391 0.00 27.38 5.41
C LEU A 391 1.21 27.43 4.47
N LYS A 392 1.33 26.47 3.53
CA LYS A 392 2.41 26.45 2.54
C LYS A 392 2.40 27.68 1.65
N ARG A 393 1.23 28.03 1.11
CA ARG A 393 1.05 29.21 0.26
C ARG A 393 1.43 30.51 0.96
N LYS A 394 1.07 30.66 2.25
CA LYS A 394 1.36 31.88 3.01
C LYS A 394 2.84 32.00 3.41
N TYR A 395 3.46 30.91 3.85
CA TYR A 395 4.77 30.95 4.50
C TYR A 395 5.93 30.39 3.67
N LEU A 396 5.69 29.46 2.75
CA LEU A 396 6.73 28.69 2.05
C LEU A 396 6.80 29.00 0.55
N CYS A 397 5.67 29.11 -0.14
CA CYS A 397 5.65 29.25 -1.60
C CYS A 397 5.98 30.69 -2.05
N LYS A 398 6.92 30.81 -3.00
CA LYS A 398 7.28 32.04 -3.72
C LYS A 398 7.32 31.85 -5.23
N THR A 399 7.56 30.63 -5.71
CA THR A 399 7.54 30.28 -7.14
C THR A 399 6.23 29.61 -7.54
N ASP A 400 5.88 29.67 -8.83
CA ASP A 400 4.70 28.98 -9.37
C ASP A 400 4.83 27.46 -9.25
N GLU A 401 6.04 26.90 -9.40
CA GLU A 401 6.31 25.48 -9.16
C GLU A 401 6.01 25.08 -7.70
N GLU A 402 6.40 25.90 -6.72
CA GLU A 402 6.08 25.63 -5.30
C GLU A 402 4.59 25.73 -5.00
N ILE A 403 3.86 26.63 -5.68
CA ILE A 403 2.40 26.72 -5.56
C ILE A 403 1.76 25.47 -6.16
N ARG A 404 2.22 25.02 -7.33
CA ARG A 404 1.77 23.79 -7.99
C ARG A 404 2.04 22.56 -7.12
N ASP A 405 3.24 22.43 -6.54
CA ASP A 405 3.61 21.34 -5.62
C ASP A 405 2.77 21.37 -4.33
N ALA A 406 2.41 22.57 -3.84
CA ALA A 406 1.55 22.72 -2.67
C ALA A 406 0.08 22.35 -2.97
N TRP A 407 -0.38 22.59 -4.20
CA TRP A 407 -1.71 22.22 -4.68
C TRP A 407 -1.80 20.75 -5.11
N ALA A 408 -0.68 20.14 -5.50
CA ALA A 408 -0.61 18.81 -6.08
C ALA A 408 -1.40 17.80 -5.25
N PRO A 409 -2.47 17.20 -5.81
CA PRO A 409 -3.30 16.30 -5.06
C PRO A 409 -2.56 14.98 -4.77
N GLY A 410 -2.82 14.42 -3.59
CA GLY A 410 -2.33 13.09 -3.24
C GLY A 410 -3.06 11.97 -3.99
N SER A 411 -2.45 10.80 -4.02
CA SER A 411 -3.06 9.57 -4.54
C SER A 411 -3.94 8.87 -3.52
N PHE A 412 -4.78 7.94 -3.99
CA PHE A 412 -5.61 7.12 -3.12
C PHE A 412 -4.75 6.22 -2.22
N ASN A 413 -4.95 6.32 -0.91
CA ASN A 413 -4.16 5.54 0.04
C ASN A 413 -4.73 4.12 0.23
N TYR A 414 -4.39 3.24 -0.72
CA TYR A 414 -4.78 1.83 -0.68
C TYR A 414 -4.34 1.09 0.59
N ALA A 415 -3.24 1.51 1.23
CA ALA A 415 -2.71 0.83 2.43
C ALA A 415 -3.63 0.97 3.66
N THR A 416 -4.39 2.07 3.75
CA THR A 416 -5.25 2.37 4.90
C THR A 416 -6.73 2.28 4.59
N CYS A 417 -7.16 2.74 3.41
CA CYS A 417 -8.58 2.77 3.04
C CYS A 417 -9.12 1.35 2.82
N VAL A 418 -8.43 0.52 2.03
CA VAL A 418 -8.90 -0.85 1.73
C VAL A 418 -9.07 -1.68 3.01
N PRO A 419 -8.09 -1.74 3.95
CA PRO A 419 -8.27 -2.52 5.17
C PRO A 419 -9.36 -1.98 6.10
N ALA A 420 -9.60 -0.66 6.11
CA ALA A 420 -10.66 -0.05 6.90
C ALA A 420 -12.05 -0.44 6.38
N ASP A 421 -12.24 -0.40 5.06
CA ASP A 421 -13.50 -0.76 4.42
C ASP A 421 -13.75 -2.28 4.51
N MET A 422 -12.69 -3.09 4.35
CA MET A 422 -12.76 -4.54 4.53
C MET A 422 -13.09 -4.94 5.97
N LEU A 423 -12.65 -4.17 6.98
CA LEU A 423 -13.04 -4.39 8.38
C LEU A 423 -14.54 -4.15 8.56
N ILE A 424 -15.08 -3.05 8.02
CA ILE A 424 -16.51 -2.74 8.09
C ILE A 424 -17.33 -3.83 7.41
N LEU A 425 -16.89 -4.28 6.22
CA LEU A 425 -17.51 -5.41 5.53
C LEU A 425 -17.47 -6.69 6.36
N THR A 426 -16.35 -6.99 7.02
CA THR A 426 -16.22 -8.16 7.90
C THR A 426 -17.20 -8.10 9.07
N ILE A 427 -17.31 -6.94 9.73
CA ILE A 427 -18.27 -6.69 10.81
C ILE A 427 -19.70 -6.88 10.29
N THR A 428 -20.04 -6.27 9.16
CA THR A 428 -21.38 -6.38 8.56
C THR A 428 -21.74 -7.83 8.24
N ILE A 429 -20.84 -8.60 7.62
CA ILE A 429 -21.09 -10.00 7.28
C ILE A 429 -21.29 -10.84 8.56
N CYS A 430 -20.45 -10.68 9.58
CA CYS A 430 -20.57 -11.41 10.85
C CYS A 430 -21.85 -11.09 11.63
N TYR A 431 -22.30 -9.83 11.62
CA TYR A 431 -23.47 -9.40 12.38
C TYR A 431 -24.78 -9.38 11.60
N SER A 432 -24.74 -9.57 10.28
CA SER A 432 -25.91 -9.54 9.39
C SER A 432 -27.08 -10.42 9.87
N VAL A 433 -26.78 -11.66 10.28
CA VAL A 433 -27.78 -12.63 10.76
C VAL A 433 -28.10 -12.44 12.24
N ILE A 434 -27.09 -12.08 13.06
CA ILE A 434 -27.23 -11.93 14.51
C ILE A 434 -28.07 -10.69 14.87
N ALA A 435 -27.77 -9.56 14.23
CA ALA A 435 -28.35 -8.24 14.45
C ALA A 435 -28.58 -7.51 13.09
N PRO A 436 -29.67 -7.83 12.37
CA PRO A 436 -29.90 -7.35 11.00
C PRO A 436 -29.95 -5.82 10.82
N ILE A 437 -30.20 -5.07 11.89
CA ILE A 437 -30.17 -3.59 11.88
C ILE A 437 -28.83 -3.06 11.34
N ILE A 438 -27.73 -3.78 11.52
CA ILE A 438 -26.42 -3.38 11.00
C ILE A 438 -26.41 -3.24 9.47
N LEU A 439 -27.26 -4.00 8.75
CA LEU A 439 -27.34 -3.94 7.29
C LEU A 439 -27.83 -2.59 6.80
N ALA A 440 -28.77 -1.96 7.49
CA ALA A 440 -29.26 -0.63 7.12
C ALA A 440 -28.13 0.41 7.18
N PHE A 441 -27.35 0.40 8.26
CA PHE A 441 -26.19 1.29 8.41
C PHE A 441 -25.07 0.96 7.41
N ALA A 442 -24.85 -0.32 7.10
CA ALA A 442 -23.87 -0.73 6.10
C ALA A 442 -24.26 -0.29 4.68
N ILE A 443 -25.54 -0.37 4.31
CA ILE A 443 -26.04 0.11 3.01
C ILE A 443 -25.79 1.62 2.89
N VAL A 444 -26.09 2.40 3.93
CA VAL A 444 -25.81 3.84 3.95
C VAL A 444 -24.31 4.10 3.85
N TYR A 445 -23.49 3.37 4.60
CA TYR A 445 -22.03 3.49 4.58
C TYR A 445 -21.45 3.22 3.18
N PHE A 446 -21.76 2.10 2.55
CA PHE A 446 -21.24 1.77 1.22
C PHE A 446 -21.88 2.61 0.10
N GLY A 447 -23.15 2.99 0.23
CA GLY A 447 -23.84 3.84 -0.73
C GLY A 447 -23.28 5.27 -0.77
N LEU A 448 -23.07 5.87 0.40
CA LEU A 448 -22.42 7.19 0.50
C LEU A 448 -20.94 7.10 0.11
N GLY A 449 -20.24 6.05 0.56
CA GLY A 449 -18.86 5.78 0.18
C GLY A 449 -18.67 5.70 -1.34
N TRP A 450 -19.57 5.02 -2.05
CA TRP A 450 -19.56 4.97 -3.51
C TRP A 450 -19.66 6.36 -4.14
N LEU A 451 -20.61 7.19 -3.68
CA LEU A 451 -20.79 8.56 -4.19
C LEU A 451 -19.54 9.41 -3.97
N LEU A 452 -18.99 9.37 -2.74
CA LEU A 452 -17.87 10.21 -2.34
C LEU A 452 -16.56 9.78 -2.99
N MET A 453 -16.24 8.48 -2.97
CA MET A 453 -15.03 7.96 -3.58
C MET A 453 -15.04 8.16 -5.09
N ARG A 454 -16.22 8.04 -5.74
CA ARG A 454 -16.36 8.37 -7.17
C ARG A 454 -16.09 9.85 -7.43
N ASN A 455 -16.64 10.75 -6.61
CA ASN A 455 -16.38 12.19 -6.74
C ASN A 455 -14.90 12.52 -6.55
N GLU A 456 -14.26 11.98 -5.51
CA GLU A 456 -12.83 12.19 -5.26
C GLU A 456 -11.96 11.59 -6.37
N ALA A 457 -12.33 10.42 -6.91
CA ALA A 457 -11.60 9.78 -8.00
C ALA A 457 -11.67 10.56 -9.32
N LEU A 458 -12.78 11.25 -9.58
CA LEU A 458 -12.95 12.05 -10.80
C LEU A 458 -12.31 13.43 -10.69
N ASN A 459 -12.45 14.09 -9.53
CA ASN A 459 -12.15 15.52 -9.42
C ASN A 459 -10.81 15.84 -8.75
N VAL A 460 -10.22 14.90 -8.00
CA VAL A 460 -9.10 15.24 -7.11
C VAL A 460 -7.95 14.25 -7.17
N MET A 461 -8.22 12.94 -7.18
CA MET A 461 -7.16 11.95 -7.00
C MET A 461 -6.38 11.71 -8.29
N VAL A 462 -5.05 11.81 -8.19
CA VAL A 462 -4.14 11.42 -9.27
C VAL A 462 -3.47 10.10 -8.88
N PRO A 463 -3.63 9.02 -9.66
CA PRO A 463 -2.97 7.75 -9.36
C PRO A 463 -1.45 7.91 -9.47
N SER A 464 -0.72 7.50 -8.43
CA SER A 464 0.75 7.54 -8.45
C SER A 464 1.34 6.46 -9.38
N TRP A 465 0.60 5.38 -9.60
CA TRP A 465 0.99 4.24 -10.42
C TRP A 465 -0.24 3.41 -10.82
N GLU A 466 -0.03 2.53 -11.78
CA GLU A 466 -1.04 1.77 -12.49
C GLU A 466 -0.80 0.25 -12.34
N SER A 467 -1.50 -0.36 -11.36
CA SER A 467 -1.31 -1.79 -11.01
C SER A 467 -2.20 -2.76 -11.83
N GLY A 468 -3.14 -2.24 -12.62
CA GLY A 468 -4.09 -3.02 -13.42
C GLY A 468 -5.08 -3.87 -12.59
N GLY A 469 -5.45 -3.45 -11.39
CA GLY A 469 -6.44 -4.15 -10.55
C GLY A 469 -5.91 -5.34 -9.74
N ARG A 470 -4.59 -5.46 -9.58
CA ARG A 470 -3.93 -6.54 -8.80
C ARG A 470 -4.31 -6.59 -7.30
N MET A 471 -5.00 -5.59 -6.77
CA MET A 471 -5.57 -5.59 -5.41
C MET A 471 -6.81 -6.49 -5.29
N TRP A 472 -7.56 -6.71 -6.38
CA TRP A 472 -8.84 -7.42 -6.34
C TRP A 472 -8.79 -8.85 -5.78
N PRO A 473 -7.86 -9.74 -6.21
CA PRO A 473 -7.78 -11.08 -5.65
C PRO A 473 -7.54 -11.09 -4.13
N HIS A 474 -6.80 -10.08 -3.65
CA HIS A 474 -6.56 -9.91 -2.23
C HIS A 474 -7.87 -9.56 -1.51
N MET A 475 -8.59 -8.51 -1.94
CA MET A 475 -9.89 -8.16 -1.37
C MET A 475 -10.88 -9.32 -1.43
N HIS A 476 -10.99 -10.02 -2.57
CA HIS A 476 -11.84 -11.20 -2.72
C HIS A 476 -11.55 -12.28 -1.67
N SER A 477 -10.27 -12.61 -1.44
CA SER A 477 -9.88 -13.58 -0.40
C SER A 477 -10.27 -13.14 1.02
N LEU A 478 -10.22 -11.83 1.31
CA LEU A 478 -10.62 -11.28 2.60
C LEU A 478 -12.14 -11.35 2.80
N ILE A 479 -12.92 -11.09 1.77
CA ILE A 479 -14.39 -11.22 1.82
C ILE A 479 -14.79 -12.67 2.08
N LEU A 480 -14.14 -13.62 1.41
CA LEU A 480 -14.37 -15.05 1.67
C LEU A 480 -13.93 -15.46 3.08
N ALA A 481 -12.82 -14.92 3.60
CA ALA A 481 -12.41 -15.15 4.98
C ALA A 481 -13.42 -14.58 5.99
N ALA A 482 -13.99 -13.40 5.72
CA ALA A 482 -15.06 -12.83 6.53
C ALA A 482 -16.34 -13.66 6.50
N LEU A 483 -16.73 -14.19 5.33
CA LEU A 483 -17.85 -15.11 5.19
C LEU A 483 -17.62 -16.41 5.98
N PHE A 484 -16.42 -16.99 5.85
CA PHE A 484 -16.03 -18.18 6.61
C PHE A 484 -16.08 -17.93 8.12
N LEU A 485 -15.60 -16.77 8.58
CA LEU A 485 -15.68 -16.36 9.99
C LEU A 485 -17.14 -16.23 10.45
N SER A 486 -18.02 -15.64 9.64
CA SER A 486 -19.45 -15.53 9.94
C SER A 486 -20.10 -16.92 10.08
N GLN A 487 -19.84 -17.83 9.14
CA GLN A 487 -20.39 -19.19 9.18
C GLN A 487 -19.91 -19.97 10.40
N LEU A 488 -18.63 -19.85 10.76
CA LEU A 488 -18.06 -20.49 11.95
C LEU A 488 -18.70 -19.97 13.24
N THR A 489 -18.94 -18.66 13.32
CA THR A 489 -19.57 -18.04 14.49
C THR A 489 -21.06 -18.41 14.59
N MET A 490 -21.76 -18.50 13.46
CA MET A 490 -23.14 -18.99 13.39
C MET A 490 -23.26 -20.46 13.81
N LEU A 491 -22.36 -21.34 13.35
CA LEU A 491 -22.28 -22.74 13.80
C LEU A 491 -22.15 -22.81 15.33
N GLY A 492 -21.26 -22.01 15.91
CA GLY A 492 -21.09 -21.93 17.37
C GLY A 492 -22.34 -21.43 18.09
N TYR A 493 -23.00 -20.39 17.54
CA TYR A 493 -24.19 -19.82 18.15
C TYR A 493 -25.37 -20.80 18.17
N PHE A 494 -25.58 -21.56 17.09
CA PHE A 494 -26.57 -22.63 17.06
C PHE A 494 -26.24 -23.76 18.04
N GLY A 495 -24.95 -24.07 18.24
CA GLY A 495 -24.49 -25.00 19.27
C GLY A 495 -24.87 -24.53 20.69
N VAL A 496 -24.62 -23.26 21.03
CA VAL A 496 -24.98 -22.68 22.33
C VAL A 496 -26.50 -22.65 22.55
N LYS A 497 -27.30 -22.47 21.48
CA LYS A 497 -28.78 -22.48 21.55
C LYS A 497 -29.39 -23.89 21.49
N GLU A 498 -28.56 -24.94 21.55
CA GLU A 498 -28.95 -26.35 21.46
C GLU A 498 -29.84 -26.68 20.24
N PHE A 499 -29.52 -26.09 19.09
CA PHE A 499 -30.30 -26.35 17.89
C PHE A 499 -29.99 -27.76 17.35
N VAL A 500 -31.01 -28.62 17.29
CA VAL A 500 -30.88 -30.03 16.86
C VAL A 500 -30.25 -30.14 15.47
N TYR A 501 -30.50 -29.18 14.59
CA TYR A 501 -30.00 -29.17 13.22
C TYR A 501 -28.75 -28.28 13.03
N ALA A 502 -27.98 -28.02 14.08
CA ALA A 502 -26.75 -27.21 13.98
C ALA A 502 -25.75 -27.78 12.95
N ALA A 503 -25.72 -29.11 12.75
CA ALA A 503 -24.89 -29.76 11.74
C ALA A 503 -25.22 -29.31 10.30
N LEU A 504 -26.42 -28.78 10.04
CA LEU A 504 -26.76 -28.17 8.75
C LEU A 504 -25.97 -26.90 8.46
N MET A 505 -25.17 -26.35 9.38
CA MET A 505 -24.27 -25.23 9.07
C MET A 505 -22.91 -25.69 8.52
N ILE A 506 -22.64 -26.99 8.48
CA ILE A 506 -21.38 -27.52 7.91
C ILE A 506 -21.34 -27.43 6.38
N PRO A 507 -22.41 -27.78 5.63
CA PRO A 507 -22.43 -27.64 4.17
C PRO A 507 -22.05 -26.25 3.62
N PRO A 508 -22.57 -25.10 4.14
CA PRO A 508 -22.20 -23.79 3.62
C PRO A 508 -20.72 -23.45 3.87
N ILE A 509 -20.13 -23.93 4.98
CA ILE A 509 -18.69 -23.77 5.26
C ILE A 509 -17.87 -24.52 4.19
N ILE A 510 -18.23 -25.77 3.91
CA ILE A 510 -17.57 -26.58 2.89
C ILE A 510 -17.74 -25.92 1.51
N ALA A 511 -18.94 -25.43 1.19
CA ALA A 511 -19.22 -24.75 -0.07
C ALA A 511 -18.35 -23.49 -0.24
N THR A 512 -18.17 -22.68 0.81
CA THR A 512 -17.27 -21.50 0.79
C THR A 512 -15.82 -21.90 0.52
N LEU A 513 -15.32 -22.97 1.16
CA LEU A 513 -13.94 -23.45 0.96
C LEU A 513 -13.72 -24.00 -0.46
N VAL A 514 -14.66 -24.80 -0.96
CA VAL A 514 -14.65 -25.32 -2.32
C VAL A 514 -14.71 -24.17 -3.33
N PHE A 515 -15.59 -23.20 -3.13
CA PHE A 515 -15.68 -22.01 -3.97
C PHE A 515 -14.39 -21.18 -3.96
N ALA A 516 -13.78 -20.98 -2.78
CA ALA A 516 -12.51 -20.28 -2.65
C ALA A 516 -11.39 -20.98 -3.44
N TYR A 517 -11.34 -22.31 -3.36
CA TYR A 517 -10.40 -23.12 -4.13
C TYR A 517 -10.65 -23.00 -5.64
N ILE A 518 -11.90 -23.16 -6.10
CA ILE A 518 -12.28 -23.02 -7.51
C ILE A 518 -11.91 -21.64 -8.04
N CYS A 519 -12.28 -20.56 -7.33
CA CYS A 519 -11.96 -19.20 -7.74
C CYS A 519 -10.44 -18.94 -7.78
N ARG A 520 -9.69 -19.51 -6.85
CA ARG A 520 -8.22 -19.43 -6.86
C ARG A 520 -7.63 -20.13 -8.09
N GLN A 521 -8.12 -21.31 -8.45
CA GLN A 521 -7.61 -22.02 -9.63
C GLN A 521 -8.05 -21.35 -10.93
N LEU A 522 -9.29 -20.86 -11.01
CA LEU A 522 -9.87 -20.34 -12.24
C LEU A 522 -9.40 -18.91 -12.54
N PHE A 523 -9.43 -18.01 -11.55
CA PHE A 523 -9.27 -16.58 -11.80
C PHE A 523 -7.93 -15.99 -11.33
N TYR A 524 -7.28 -16.56 -10.31
CA TYR A 524 -5.99 -16.02 -9.84
C TYR A 524 -4.88 -16.06 -10.90
N PRO A 525 -4.76 -17.09 -11.77
CA PRO A 525 -3.77 -17.10 -12.84
C PRO A 525 -3.84 -15.86 -13.75
N SER A 526 -5.03 -15.34 -14.02
CA SER A 526 -5.26 -14.13 -14.83
C SER A 526 -4.71 -12.84 -14.19
N PHE A 527 -4.41 -12.86 -12.89
CA PHE A 527 -3.79 -11.74 -12.17
C PHE A 527 -2.30 -11.94 -11.93
N ARG A 528 -1.81 -13.19 -11.96
CA ARG A 528 -0.39 -13.52 -11.82
C ARG A 528 0.40 -13.07 -13.05
N GLY A 529 -0.06 -13.45 -14.24
CA GLY A 529 0.56 -13.10 -15.53
C GLY A 529 -0.34 -12.21 -16.39
N SER A 530 0.22 -11.68 -17.47
CA SER A 530 -0.57 -11.10 -18.57
C SER A 530 -1.02 -12.20 -19.51
N SER A 531 -2.22 -12.09 -20.08
CA SER A 531 -2.68 -13.09 -21.04
C SER A 531 -1.99 -12.89 -22.39
N MET A 532 -1.47 -13.96 -22.99
CA MET A 532 -0.81 -13.90 -24.30
C MET A 532 -1.78 -13.45 -25.40
N SER A 533 -3.05 -13.85 -25.33
CA SER A 533 -4.09 -13.42 -26.28
C SER A 533 -4.40 -11.91 -26.18
N ALA A 534 -4.29 -11.30 -24.99
CA ALA A 534 -4.37 -9.84 -24.89
C ALA A 534 -3.08 -9.17 -25.40
N ALA A 535 -1.92 -9.78 -25.17
CA ALA A 535 -0.63 -9.28 -25.62
C ALA A 535 -0.44 -9.37 -27.15
N SER A 536 -1.11 -10.32 -27.82
CA SER A 536 -1.04 -10.48 -29.28
C SER A 536 -1.82 -9.42 -30.04
N LYS A 537 -2.68 -8.65 -29.37
CA LYS A 537 -3.37 -7.53 -30.00
C LYS A 537 -2.39 -6.40 -30.27
N GLU A 538 -2.35 -5.96 -31.52
CA GLU A 538 -1.39 -4.98 -32.00
C GLU A 538 -1.53 -3.64 -31.26
N ALA A 539 -0.38 -3.04 -30.99
CA ALA A 539 -0.29 -1.66 -30.57
C ALA A 539 -0.60 -0.74 -31.75
N LYS A 540 -1.18 0.43 -31.51
CA LYS A 540 -1.25 1.46 -32.56
C LYS A 540 0.15 1.96 -32.96
N GLU A 541 1.02 2.10 -31.96
CA GLU A 541 2.40 2.53 -32.11
C GLU A 541 3.27 1.68 -31.19
N VAL A 542 4.37 1.14 -31.71
CA VAL A 542 5.38 0.43 -30.90
C VAL A 542 6.39 1.48 -30.45
N PRO A 543 6.60 1.67 -29.13
CA PRO A 543 7.56 2.65 -28.65
C PRO A 543 8.96 2.21 -29.07
N PRO A 544 9.84 3.15 -29.49
CA PRO A 544 11.22 2.81 -29.77
C PRO A 544 11.89 2.28 -28.51
N THR A 545 12.76 1.29 -28.67
CA THR A 545 13.43 0.61 -27.55
C THR A 545 14.20 1.58 -26.66
N GLU A 546 14.79 2.63 -27.25
CA GLU A 546 15.47 3.70 -26.51
C GLU A 546 14.55 4.42 -25.53
N SER A 547 13.29 4.67 -25.90
CA SER A 547 12.30 5.28 -25.02
C SER A 547 11.95 4.36 -23.84
N VAL A 548 11.83 3.06 -24.09
CA VAL A 548 11.58 2.07 -23.02
C VAL A 548 12.78 1.97 -22.08
N ILE A 549 14.01 2.02 -22.62
CA ILE A 549 15.25 2.05 -21.84
C ILE A 549 15.30 3.31 -20.96
N GLU A 550 14.99 4.47 -21.53
CA GLU A 550 15.00 5.74 -20.81
C GLU A 550 14.00 5.73 -19.64
N GLU A 551 12.79 5.22 -19.86
CA GLU A 551 11.78 5.12 -18.80
C GLU A 551 12.18 4.14 -17.69
N TYR A 552 12.84 3.03 -18.04
CA TYR A 552 13.43 2.10 -17.07
C TYR A 552 14.83 2.51 -16.58
N THR A 553 15.29 3.72 -16.89
CA THR A 553 16.52 4.27 -16.33
C THR A 553 16.17 5.26 -15.23
N PRO A 554 16.69 5.08 -14.00
CA PRO A 554 16.47 6.05 -12.93
C PRO A 554 16.92 7.44 -13.34
N LYS A 555 16.15 8.47 -12.98
CA LYS A 555 16.44 9.87 -13.36
C LYS A 555 17.88 10.31 -13.02
N CYS A 556 18.45 9.76 -11.95
CA CYS A 556 19.84 10.02 -11.54
C CYS A 556 20.89 9.42 -12.48
N MET A 557 20.52 8.57 -13.43
CA MET A 557 21.39 7.88 -14.38
C MET A 557 21.12 8.26 -15.85
N VAL A 558 20.05 9.00 -16.12
CA VAL A 558 19.76 9.49 -17.49
C VAL A 558 20.82 10.50 -17.89
N SER A 559 21.51 10.26 -19.02
CA SER A 559 22.50 11.19 -19.55
C SER A 559 21.81 12.43 -20.12
N SER A 560 22.22 13.62 -19.68
CA SER A 560 21.65 14.93 -20.04
C SER A 560 21.74 15.33 -21.52
N HIS A 561 22.10 14.42 -22.43
CA HIS A 561 22.19 14.69 -23.88
C HIS A 561 20.84 14.62 -24.62
N GLY A 562 19.76 14.22 -23.95
CA GLY A 562 18.41 14.11 -24.54
C GLY A 562 17.43 15.24 -24.22
N THR A 563 17.71 16.14 -23.27
CA THR A 563 16.79 17.24 -22.91
C THR A 563 16.85 18.38 -23.93
N LYS A 564 16.42 18.13 -25.17
CA LYS A 564 15.76 19.14 -25.98
C LYS A 564 14.31 19.20 -25.51
N GLY A 565 14.03 20.21 -24.67
CA GLY A 565 12.67 20.61 -24.31
C GLY A 565 11.85 19.52 -23.62
N THR A 566 11.95 19.43 -22.29
CA THR A 566 10.75 19.08 -21.52
C THR A 566 9.71 20.16 -21.82
N SER A 567 8.87 19.89 -22.82
CA SER A 567 7.61 20.56 -23.02
C SER A 567 6.85 20.56 -21.71
N ASP A 568 6.31 21.71 -21.36
CA ASP A 568 5.32 21.87 -20.32
C ASP A 568 4.30 20.72 -20.32
N PRO A 569 3.86 20.23 -19.14
CA PRO A 569 2.71 19.34 -19.05
C PRO A 569 1.37 20.03 -19.42
N GLU A 570 1.38 21.18 -20.09
CA GLU A 570 0.20 22.03 -20.37
C GLU A 570 -0.45 21.84 -21.76
N LYS A 571 -0.04 20.89 -22.59
CA LYS A 571 -0.60 20.75 -23.96
C LYS A 571 -1.24 19.40 -24.31
N HIS A 572 -1.87 18.72 -23.35
CA HIS A 572 -2.71 17.55 -23.68
C HIS A 572 -4.21 17.65 -23.30
N ASP A 573 -4.68 18.77 -22.76
CA ASP A 573 -6.09 18.94 -22.37
C ASP A 573 -6.82 20.06 -23.18
N GLU A 574 -6.53 20.19 -24.47
CA GLU A 574 -7.41 20.89 -25.41
C GLU A 574 -7.75 19.96 -26.58
N ASN A 575 -8.73 19.08 -26.34
CA ASN A 575 -9.70 18.54 -27.28
C ASN A 575 -10.24 17.21 -26.71
N ILE A 576 -11.33 17.29 -25.93
CA ILE A 576 -12.52 16.42 -25.95
C ILE A 576 -13.55 17.03 -25.00
#